data_AF-A0A6J6D8M9-F1
#
_entry.id   AF-A0A6J6D8M9-F1
#
_cell.length_a   1.000
_cell.length_b   1.000
_cell.length_c   1.000
_cell.angle_alpha   90.00
_cell.angle_beta   90.00
_cell.angle_gamma   90.00
#
_symmetry.space_group_name_H-M   'P 1'
#
loop_
_entity.id
_entity.type
_entity.pdbx_description
1 polymer ?
#
loop_
_entity_poly.entity_id
_entity_poly.type
_entity_poly.pdbx_seq_one_letter_code
_entity_poly.pdbx_strand_id
1 'polypeptide(L)'
;MRKIVALAIVFTLLGINNASAHQPVNLGKSDTTAAKGPLLVDGTISFAVRASFTKAREVRAFRAQLKAGDSLEVQYLIIDKAPENKLKVNQLPTLVITSPSGARQVMKLDERTEFLETYSQTLYFYLGRINKPAESGIYNFTITSKVRSAITLGVGYREVPGDVIRGALPTPAVTPAATPSVSATPTPAPSPSVSSTPEAGITRAQVEMRNSKNACWSIIDEKVYDLTRWIDSHPGGPSYIQFICGKDGTNSFKAQHSGRPNPTARLADFLLGPLAR
;
A
#
# COMPACT_ATOMS: atom_id res chain seq x y z
N MET A 1 -4.17 -34.34 -53.03
CA MET A 1 -3.17 -33.29 -52.74
C MET A 1 -3.59 -32.55 -51.46
N ARG A 2 -2.60 -32.10 -50.69
CA ARG A 2 -2.58 -31.89 -49.23
C ARG A 2 -3.65 -30.93 -48.66
N LYS A 3 -4.29 -31.34 -47.55
CA LYS A 3 -5.09 -30.50 -46.66
C LYS A 3 -4.14 -29.61 -45.85
N ILE A 4 -4.26 -28.28 -45.96
CA ILE A 4 -3.53 -27.34 -45.10
C ILE A 4 -4.45 -26.99 -43.93
N VAL A 5 -4.12 -27.54 -42.76
CA VAL A 5 -4.72 -27.15 -41.48
C VAL A 5 -3.94 -25.93 -41.00
N ALA A 6 -4.56 -24.74 -41.06
CA ALA A 6 -4.00 -23.53 -40.47
C ALA A 6 -4.22 -23.58 -38.96
N LEU A 7 -3.14 -23.82 -38.21
CA LEU A 7 -3.12 -23.76 -36.75
C LEU A 7 -3.11 -22.28 -36.33
N ALA A 8 -4.26 -21.77 -35.89
CA ALA A 8 -4.36 -20.44 -35.30
C ALA A 8 -3.71 -20.46 -33.90
N ILE A 9 -2.48 -19.96 -33.80
CA ILE A 9 -1.80 -19.75 -32.52
C ILE A 9 -2.39 -18.48 -31.90
N VAL A 10 -3.30 -18.65 -30.95
CA VAL A 10 -3.80 -17.56 -30.12
C VAL A 10 -2.72 -17.21 -29.10
N PHE A 11 -1.92 -16.19 -29.40
CA PHE A 11 -1.05 -15.55 -28.41
C PHE A 11 -1.93 -14.78 -27.41
N THR A 12 -2.17 -15.39 -26.24
CA THR A 12 -2.74 -14.67 -25.10
C THR A 12 -1.64 -13.81 -24.50
N LEU A 13 -1.60 -12.52 -24.87
CA LEU A 13 -0.77 -11.53 -24.21
C LEU A 13 -1.23 -11.36 -22.76
N LEU A 14 -0.55 -12.02 -21.83
CA LEU A 14 -0.57 -11.67 -20.41
C LEU A 14 0.17 -10.33 -20.27
N GLY A 15 -0.59 -9.23 -20.34
CA GLY A 15 -0.04 -7.88 -20.24
C GLY A 15 0.39 -7.55 -18.82
N ILE A 16 1.70 -7.45 -18.59
CA ILE A 16 2.26 -6.74 -17.43
C ILE A 16 2.05 -5.26 -17.69
N ASN A 17 1.19 -4.61 -16.90
CA ASN A 17 1.01 -3.17 -16.98
C ASN A 17 1.81 -2.53 -15.85
N ASN A 18 2.80 -1.71 -16.20
CA ASN A 18 3.47 -0.83 -15.26
C ASN A 18 2.46 0.22 -14.82
N ALA A 19 2.19 0.32 -13.51
CA ALA A 19 1.39 1.38 -12.95
C ALA A 19 2.33 2.36 -12.23
N SER A 20 2.29 3.63 -12.66
CA SER A 20 2.90 4.72 -11.90
C SER A 20 2.29 4.77 -10.50
N ALA A 21 3.06 5.18 -9.48
CA ALA A 21 2.45 5.74 -8.29
C ALA A 21 1.45 6.83 -8.75
N HIS A 22 0.21 6.77 -8.25
CA HIS A 22 -0.99 7.50 -8.69
C HIS A 22 -1.79 6.96 -9.91
N GLN A 23 -1.32 5.96 -10.66
CA GLN A 23 -2.18 5.32 -11.66
C GLN A 23 -3.14 4.33 -10.96
N PRO A 24 -4.46 4.55 -11.03
CA PRO A 24 -5.39 3.75 -10.25
C PRO A 24 -5.53 2.32 -10.79
N VAL A 25 -5.58 1.36 -9.88
CA VAL A 25 -5.93 -0.03 -10.17
C VAL A 25 -7.44 -0.18 -10.11
N ASN A 26 -8.10 -0.14 -11.28
CA ASN A 26 -9.57 -0.20 -11.34
C ASN A 26 -10.08 -1.65 -11.24
N LEU A 27 -10.97 -1.95 -10.30
CA LEU A 27 -11.62 -3.26 -10.19
C LEU A 27 -12.84 -3.36 -11.11
N GLY A 28 -12.77 -4.28 -12.07
CA GLY A 28 -13.80 -4.54 -13.07
C GLY A 28 -14.91 -5.47 -12.57
N LYS A 29 -15.99 -5.58 -13.36
CA LYS A 29 -17.12 -6.48 -13.07
C LYS A 29 -16.73 -7.96 -13.02
N SER A 30 -15.60 -8.33 -13.64
CA SER A 30 -15.02 -9.67 -13.63
C SER A 30 -14.33 -10.03 -12.31
N ASP A 31 -13.95 -9.03 -11.52
CA ASP A 31 -13.05 -9.17 -10.37
C ASP A 31 -13.86 -9.60 -9.12
N THR A 32 -14.74 -10.59 -9.27
CA THR A 32 -15.72 -11.00 -8.26
C THR A 32 -15.16 -11.89 -7.16
N THR A 33 -13.92 -12.33 -7.31
CA THR A 33 -13.16 -13.13 -6.32
C THR A 33 -11.71 -12.71 -6.37
N ALA A 34 -10.95 -12.92 -5.28
CA ALA A 34 -9.56 -12.51 -5.22
C ALA A 34 -8.71 -13.12 -6.36
N ALA A 35 -8.95 -14.39 -6.71
CA ALA A 35 -8.28 -15.08 -7.81
C ALA A 35 -8.58 -14.50 -9.20
N LYS A 36 -9.77 -13.92 -9.39
CA LYS A 36 -10.15 -13.23 -10.65
C LYS A 36 -9.68 -11.79 -10.68
N GLY A 37 -9.46 -11.19 -9.51
CA GLY A 37 -8.99 -9.82 -9.36
C GLY A 37 -7.50 -9.64 -9.62
N PRO A 38 -7.04 -8.38 -9.74
CA PRO A 38 -5.64 -8.06 -9.89
C PRO A 38 -4.82 -8.49 -8.66
N LEU A 39 -3.55 -8.78 -8.88
CA LEU A 39 -2.51 -8.93 -7.87
C LEU A 39 -1.59 -7.72 -7.95
N LEU A 40 -1.49 -6.99 -6.84
CA LEU A 40 -0.40 -6.05 -6.59
C LEU A 40 0.83 -6.88 -6.24
N VAL A 41 1.82 -6.91 -7.14
CA VAL A 41 2.99 -7.82 -7.04
C VAL A 41 3.86 -7.48 -5.84
N ASP A 42 3.91 -6.20 -5.48
CA ASP A 42 4.52 -5.69 -4.26
C ASP A 42 3.48 -4.86 -3.50
N GLY A 43 2.92 -5.41 -2.43
CA GLY A 43 1.92 -4.79 -1.59
C GLY A 43 2.46 -3.64 -0.73
N THR A 44 3.78 -3.40 -0.73
CA THR A 44 4.39 -2.22 -0.09
C THR A 44 4.30 -0.99 -0.98
N ILE A 45 4.08 -1.14 -2.28
CA ILE A 45 3.96 -0.03 -3.23
C ILE A 45 2.56 0.58 -3.14
N SER A 46 2.51 1.91 -3.08
CA SER A 46 1.28 2.69 -2.94
C SER A 46 0.43 2.61 -4.22
N PHE A 47 -0.69 1.91 -4.14
CA PHE A 47 -1.70 1.83 -5.19
C PHE A 47 -3.04 2.39 -4.72
N ALA A 48 -3.65 3.23 -5.55
CA ALA A 48 -5.05 3.59 -5.44
C ALA A 48 -5.93 2.55 -6.13
N VAL A 49 -6.51 1.62 -5.38
CA VAL A 49 -7.43 0.59 -5.90
C VAL A 49 -8.85 1.13 -5.91
N ARG A 50 -9.44 1.32 -7.10
CA ARG A 50 -10.79 1.88 -7.26
C ARG A 50 -11.83 0.80 -7.48
N ALA A 51 -12.94 0.85 -6.75
CA ALA A 51 -14.04 -0.10 -6.87
C ALA A 51 -15.37 0.63 -7.02
N SER A 52 -16.12 0.30 -8.08
CA SER A 52 -17.45 0.87 -8.36
C SER A 52 -18.51 -0.22 -8.44
N PHE A 53 -19.67 0.07 -7.84
CA PHE A 53 -20.79 -0.83 -7.67
C PHE A 53 -22.09 -0.22 -8.17
N THR A 54 -22.87 -1.00 -8.91
CA THR A 54 -24.14 -0.51 -9.48
C THR A 54 -25.35 -0.77 -8.60
N LYS A 55 -25.23 -1.73 -7.68
CA LYS A 55 -26.29 -2.17 -6.77
C LYS A 55 -25.68 -2.83 -5.53
N ALA A 56 -26.54 -3.17 -4.57
CA ALA A 56 -26.17 -3.92 -3.37
C ALA A 56 -25.66 -5.33 -3.71
N ARG A 57 -24.83 -5.90 -2.82
CA ARG A 57 -24.31 -7.28 -2.88
C ARG A 57 -23.42 -7.59 -4.09
N GLU A 58 -22.96 -6.57 -4.82
CA GLU A 58 -21.90 -6.75 -5.79
C GLU A 58 -20.56 -6.91 -5.06
N VAL A 59 -19.71 -7.77 -5.61
CA VAL A 59 -18.37 -8.04 -5.08
C VAL A 59 -17.31 -7.53 -6.03
N ARG A 60 -16.28 -6.90 -5.47
CA ARG A 60 -14.99 -6.65 -6.11
C ARG A 60 -13.89 -7.17 -5.21
N ALA A 61 -12.86 -7.76 -5.77
CA ALA A 61 -11.80 -8.36 -5.01
C ALA A 61 -10.48 -8.23 -5.75
N PHE A 62 -9.40 -8.27 -4.99
CA PHE A 62 -8.03 -8.22 -5.50
C PHE A 62 -7.08 -8.86 -4.48
N ARG A 63 -5.80 -8.88 -4.81
CA ARG A 63 -4.73 -9.47 -4.02
C ARG A 63 -3.56 -8.50 -3.87
N ALA A 64 -2.82 -8.61 -2.78
CA ALA A 64 -1.53 -7.96 -2.62
C ALA A 64 -0.53 -8.94 -2.01
N GLN A 65 0.68 -8.99 -2.55
CA GLN A 65 1.75 -9.84 -2.03
C GLN A 65 2.63 -9.03 -1.08
N LEU A 66 2.83 -9.56 0.13
CA LEU A 66 3.71 -8.97 1.15
C LEU A 66 4.72 -10.03 1.61
N LYS A 67 5.86 -9.58 2.11
CA LYS A 67 6.94 -10.40 2.68
C LYS A 67 6.98 -10.25 4.19
N ALA A 68 7.68 -11.16 4.85
CA ALA A 68 7.96 -11.02 6.28
C ALA A 68 8.77 -9.73 6.52
N GLY A 69 8.34 -8.93 7.51
CA GLY A 69 8.93 -7.62 7.80
C GLY A 69 8.23 -6.45 7.11
N ASP A 70 7.39 -6.69 6.11
CA ASP A 70 6.57 -5.65 5.51
C ASP A 70 5.43 -5.21 6.45
N SER A 71 4.85 -4.05 6.17
CA SER A 71 3.60 -3.59 6.80
C SER A 71 2.41 -3.79 5.86
N LEU A 72 1.33 -4.38 6.38
CA LEU A 72 0.02 -4.32 5.71
C LEU A 72 -0.58 -2.93 5.98
N GLU A 73 -0.47 -2.06 4.99
CA GLU A 73 -1.04 -0.71 5.03
C GLU A 73 -2.25 -0.59 4.10
N VAL A 74 -3.39 -0.21 4.67
CA VAL A 74 -4.66 -0.08 3.93
C VAL A 74 -5.41 1.15 4.41
N GLN A 75 -5.85 1.99 3.48
CA GLN A 75 -6.63 3.20 3.75
C GLN A 75 -7.96 3.08 3.00
N TYR A 76 -9.08 3.35 3.64
CA TYR A 76 -10.40 3.35 3.01
C TYR A 76 -10.84 4.79 2.75
N LEU A 77 -11.07 5.12 1.48
CA LEU A 77 -11.44 6.47 1.06
C LEU A 77 -12.73 6.50 0.23
N ILE A 78 -13.43 7.61 0.33
CA ILE A 78 -14.49 8.02 -0.61
C ILE A 78 -14.19 9.42 -1.11
N ILE A 79 -14.60 9.75 -2.33
CA ILE A 79 -14.49 11.13 -2.83
C ILE A 79 -15.50 11.99 -2.09
N ASP A 80 -15.12 13.21 -1.73
CA ASP A 80 -16.05 14.23 -1.24
C ASP A 80 -16.87 14.82 -2.39
N LYS A 81 -17.74 13.98 -2.95
CA LYS A 81 -18.71 14.36 -3.98
C LYS A 81 -19.92 13.46 -3.88
N ALA A 82 -21.10 14.00 -4.20
CA ALA A 82 -22.31 13.19 -4.28
C ALA A 82 -22.23 12.19 -5.46
N PRO A 83 -22.74 10.96 -5.30
CA PRO A 83 -23.46 10.45 -4.13
C PRO A 83 -22.57 9.93 -2.98
N GLU A 84 -21.28 9.69 -3.20
CA GLU A 84 -20.39 9.01 -2.25
C GLU A 84 -20.32 9.71 -0.88
N ASN A 85 -20.16 11.03 -0.86
CA ASN A 85 -20.03 11.78 0.39
C ASN A 85 -21.28 11.75 1.28
N LYS A 86 -22.46 11.48 0.70
CA LYS A 86 -23.74 11.38 1.43
C LYS A 86 -23.99 10.00 2.05
N LEU A 87 -23.16 9.00 1.72
CA LEU A 87 -23.33 7.65 2.26
C LEU A 87 -22.99 7.62 3.75
N LYS A 88 -23.92 7.07 4.55
CA LYS A 88 -23.68 6.75 5.96
C LYS A 88 -22.77 5.53 6.08
N VAL A 89 -22.09 5.36 7.22
CA VAL A 89 -21.16 4.24 7.45
C VAL A 89 -21.79 2.87 7.16
N ASN A 90 -23.04 2.66 7.56
CA ASN A 90 -23.78 1.40 7.31
C ASN A 90 -24.22 1.18 5.85
N GLN A 91 -24.09 2.20 4.99
CA GLN A 91 -24.34 2.14 3.55
C GLN A 91 -23.07 1.95 2.73
N LEU A 92 -21.89 2.09 3.34
CA LEU A 92 -20.63 1.90 2.64
C LEU A 92 -20.35 0.43 2.36
N PRO A 93 -19.65 0.11 1.26
CA PRO A 93 -19.13 -1.23 1.04
C PRO A 93 -18.30 -1.74 2.23
N THR A 94 -18.45 -3.02 2.56
CA THR A 94 -17.61 -3.67 3.59
C THR A 94 -16.35 -4.20 2.94
N LEU A 95 -15.18 -3.90 3.51
CA LEU A 95 -13.91 -4.53 3.15
C LEU A 95 -13.58 -5.65 4.13
N VAL A 96 -13.32 -6.85 3.60
CA VAL A 96 -12.77 -7.99 4.32
C VAL A 96 -11.39 -8.29 3.77
N ILE A 97 -10.40 -8.33 4.66
CA ILE A 97 -9.02 -8.70 4.34
C ILE A 97 -8.78 -10.09 4.92
N THR A 98 -8.34 -11.02 4.09
CA THR A 98 -7.97 -12.38 4.50
C THR A 98 -6.46 -12.52 4.37
N SER A 99 -5.79 -12.88 5.46
CA SER A 99 -4.34 -13.07 5.49
C SER A 99 -3.93 -14.38 4.80
N PRO A 100 -2.62 -14.57 4.52
CA PRO A 100 -2.08 -15.80 3.97
C PRO A 100 -2.41 -17.05 4.82
N SER A 101 -2.45 -16.91 6.15
CA SER A 101 -2.88 -18.00 7.06
C SER A 101 -4.39 -18.25 7.06
N GLY A 102 -5.18 -17.42 6.37
CA GLY A 102 -6.64 -17.52 6.30
C GLY A 102 -7.39 -16.71 7.36
N ALA A 103 -6.69 -15.98 8.24
CA ALA A 103 -7.33 -15.12 9.23
C ALA A 103 -8.08 -13.96 8.54
N ARG A 104 -9.32 -13.71 8.97
CA ARG A 104 -10.19 -12.70 8.35
C ARG A 104 -10.35 -11.49 9.26
N GLN A 105 -10.13 -10.30 8.70
CA GLN A 105 -10.38 -9.02 9.37
C GLN A 105 -11.38 -8.21 8.54
N VAL A 106 -12.48 -7.78 9.16
CA VAL A 106 -13.36 -6.76 8.59
C VAL A 106 -12.76 -5.40 8.94
N MET A 107 -12.62 -4.53 7.94
CA MET A 107 -12.15 -3.18 8.18
C MET A 107 -13.19 -2.38 8.97
N LYS A 108 -12.76 -1.79 10.08
CA LYS A 108 -13.58 -0.86 10.86
C LYS A 108 -13.56 0.50 10.17
N LEU A 109 -14.74 1.12 10.06
CA LEU A 109 -14.91 2.46 9.50
C LEU A 109 -15.40 3.39 10.61
N ASP A 110 -14.47 4.03 11.31
CA ASP A 110 -14.71 4.82 12.52
C ASP A 110 -14.13 6.24 12.47
N GLU A 111 -13.64 6.67 11.31
CA GLU A 111 -13.27 8.06 11.03
C GLU A 111 -14.08 8.63 9.86
N ARG A 112 -14.03 9.96 9.72
CA ARG A 112 -14.44 10.69 8.53
C ARG A 112 -13.62 11.98 8.48
N THR A 113 -12.43 11.88 7.93
CA THR A 113 -11.46 12.98 7.91
C THR A 113 -11.18 13.41 6.49
N GLU A 114 -11.32 14.70 6.20
CA GLU A 114 -11.04 15.26 4.89
C GLU A 114 -9.56 15.08 4.50
N PHE A 115 -9.33 14.80 3.23
CA PHE A 115 -8.02 14.63 2.64
C PHE A 115 -8.02 15.18 1.23
N LEU A 116 -7.30 16.27 1.01
CA LEU A 116 -7.03 16.75 -0.34
C LEU A 116 -5.84 15.98 -0.91
N GLU A 117 -6.10 15.15 -1.92
CA GLU A 117 -5.04 14.57 -2.74
C GLU A 117 -4.52 15.69 -3.65
N THR A 118 -3.25 16.08 -3.46
CA THR A 118 -2.66 17.27 -4.08
C THR A 118 -2.27 17.12 -5.55
N TYR A 119 -2.09 15.90 -6.04
CA TYR A 119 -1.74 15.61 -7.43
C TYR A 119 -2.99 15.63 -8.33
N SER A 120 -4.05 14.92 -7.95
CA SER A 120 -5.32 14.86 -8.66
C SER A 120 -6.30 15.96 -8.27
N GLN A 121 -5.95 16.81 -7.29
CA GLN A 121 -6.81 17.88 -6.74
C GLN A 121 -8.19 17.33 -6.32
N THR A 122 -8.22 16.09 -5.85
CA THR A 122 -9.44 15.41 -5.47
C THR A 122 -9.57 15.40 -3.96
N LEU A 123 -10.67 15.94 -3.46
CA LEU A 123 -11.00 15.86 -2.05
C LEU A 123 -11.61 14.49 -1.75
N TYR A 124 -11.08 13.84 -0.73
CA TYR A 124 -11.53 12.56 -0.20
C TYR A 124 -11.93 12.69 1.27
N PHE A 125 -12.66 11.70 1.77
CA PHE A 125 -12.68 11.38 3.19
C PHE A 125 -11.95 10.07 3.43
N TYR A 126 -11.01 10.06 4.38
CA TYR A 126 -10.57 8.84 5.05
C TYR A 126 -11.69 8.36 5.96
N LEU A 127 -12.00 7.07 5.89
CA LEU A 127 -13.05 6.43 6.68
C LEU A 127 -12.55 5.33 7.61
N GLY A 128 -11.34 4.84 7.37
CA GLY A 128 -10.64 3.90 8.24
C GLY A 128 -9.25 3.62 7.71
N ARG A 129 -8.38 3.13 8.59
CA ARG A 129 -6.99 2.78 8.27
C ARG A 129 -6.55 1.51 8.99
N ILE A 130 -5.69 0.74 8.34
CA ILE A 130 -5.00 -0.40 8.91
C ILE A 130 -3.51 -0.17 8.68
N ASN A 131 -2.73 -0.36 9.73
CA ASN A 131 -1.30 -0.51 9.66
C ASN A 131 -0.90 -1.50 10.74
N LYS A 132 -0.33 -2.62 10.30
CA LYS A 132 0.18 -3.66 11.16
C LYS A 132 1.26 -4.46 10.42
N PRO A 133 2.15 -5.16 11.14
CA PRO A 133 3.06 -6.11 10.52
C PRO A 133 2.31 -7.11 9.62
N ALA A 134 2.89 -7.39 8.46
CA ALA A 134 2.35 -8.36 7.51
C ALA A 134 2.82 -9.79 7.82
N GLU A 135 1.94 -10.74 7.56
CA GLU A 135 2.30 -12.12 7.32
C GLU A 135 2.87 -12.24 5.91
N SER A 136 3.95 -13.00 5.73
CA SER A 136 4.48 -13.27 4.41
C SER A 136 3.46 -14.05 3.57
N GLY A 137 3.17 -13.58 2.36
CA GLY A 137 2.29 -14.23 1.42
C GLY A 137 1.30 -13.28 0.74
N ILE A 138 0.25 -13.87 0.16
CA ILE A 138 -0.76 -13.14 -0.60
C ILE A 138 -1.98 -12.89 0.28
N TYR A 139 -2.29 -11.61 0.48
CA TYR A 139 -3.53 -11.17 1.11
C TYR A 139 -4.65 -11.10 0.08
N ASN A 140 -5.85 -11.52 0.49
CA ASN A 140 -7.07 -11.38 -0.31
C ASN A 140 -7.95 -10.25 0.23
N PHE A 141 -8.32 -9.33 -0.64
CA PHE A 141 -9.19 -8.20 -0.31
C PHE A 141 -10.52 -8.41 -1.00
N THR A 142 -11.61 -8.41 -0.23
CA THR A 142 -12.98 -8.60 -0.76
C THR A 142 -13.85 -7.45 -0.31
N ILE A 143 -14.41 -6.73 -1.27
CA ILE A 143 -15.27 -5.58 -1.07
C ILE A 143 -16.68 -5.96 -1.50
N THR A 144 -17.64 -5.81 -0.60
CA THR A 144 -19.05 -6.12 -0.87
C THR A 144 -19.90 -4.88 -0.71
N SER A 145 -20.59 -4.46 -1.76
CA SER A 145 -21.44 -3.27 -1.73
C SER A 145 -22.70 -3.44 -0.90
N LYS A 146 -23.13 -2.35 -0.26
CA LYS A 146 -24.44 -2.27 0.42
C LYS A 146 -25.48 -1.52 -0.42
N VAL A 147 -25.02 -0.53 -1.18
CA VAL A 147 -25.80 0.24 -2.16
C VAL A 147 -24.93 0.57 -3.37
N ARG A 148 -25.50 1.23 -4.39
CA ARG A 148 -24.71 1.86 -5.46
C ARG A 148 -23.69 2.82 -4.85
N SER A 149 -22.42 2.62 -5.13
CA SER A 149 -21.33 3.37 -4.50
C SER A 149 -20.04 3.21 -5.29
N ALA A 150 -19.12 4.16 -5.14
CA ALA A 150 -17.72 4.04 -5.53
C ALA A 150 -16.81 4.32 -4.33
N ILE A 151 -15.70 3.59 -4.24
CA ILE A 151 -14.71 3.75 -3.17
C ILE A 151 -13.30 3.69 -3.75
N THR A 152 -12.34 4.21 -2.99
CA THR A 152 -10.91 4.06 -3.27
C THR A 152 -10.25 3.42 -2.06
N LEU A 153 -9.43 2.41 -2.27
CA LEU A 153 -8.56 1.85 -1.24
C LEU A 153 -7.12 2.25 -1.55
N GLY A 154 -6.44 2.90 -0.62
CA GLY A 154 -4.98 3.01 -0.65
C GLY A 154 -4.39 1.72 -0.11
N VAL A 155 -3.44 1.11 -0.83
CA VAL A 155 -2.71 -0.08 -0.38
C VAL A 155 -1.23 0.16 -0.57
N GLY A 156 -0.42 -0.12 0.45
CA GLY A 156 1.03 0.14 0.44
C GLY A 156 1.37 1.57 0.86
N TYR A 157 2.67 1.88 0.88
CA TYR A 157 3.25 3.11 1.45
C TYR A 157 4.45 3.66 0.67
N ARG A 158 5.00 2.90 -0.28
CA ARG A 158 6.13 3.34 -1.11
C ARG A 158 5.60 3.96 -2.39
N GLU A 159 5.82 5.26 -2.57
CA GLU A 159 5.36 6.03 -3.74
C GLU A 159 6.31 5.86 -4.94
N VAL A 160 6.47 4.61 -5.40
CA VAL A 160 7.27 4.24 -6.58
C VAL A 160 6.39 3.50 -7.58
N PRO A 161 6.76 3.46 -8.88
CA PRO A 161 6.05 2.61 -9.84
C PRO A 161 6.06 1.14 -9.43
N GLY A 162 4.99 0.41 -9.72
CA GLY A 162 4.88 -1.01 -9.40
C GLY A 162 4.05 -1.81 -10.40
N ASP A 163 4.14 -3.12 -10.26
CA ASP A 163 3.52 -4.08 -11.18
C ASP A 163 2.16 -4.58 -10.70
N VAL A 164 1.23 -4.72 -11.65
CA VAL A 164 -0.09 -5.29 -11.43
C VAL A 164 -0.36 -6.41 -12.43
N ILE A 165 -0.62 -7.61 -11.92
CA ILE A 165 -0.98 -8.79 -12.73
C ILE A 165 -2.49 -9.01 -12.64
N ARG A 166 -3.18 -9.14 -13.79
CA ARG A 166 -4.61 -9.48 -13.82
C ARG A 166 -4.83 -10.94 -14.17
N GLY A 167 -5.84 -11.55 -13.55
CA GLY A 167 -6.23 -12.94 -13.77
C GLY A 167 -5.54 -13.92 -12.82
N ALA A 168 -5.69 -15.22 -13.09
CA ALA A 168 -5.05 -16.26 -12.29
C ALA A 168 -3.52 -16.03 -12.29
N LEU A 169 -2.88 -16.31 -11.15
CA LEU A 169 -1.42 -16.40 -11.13
C LEU A 169 -1.02 -17.40 -12.22
N PRO A 170 -0.01 -17.10 -13.05
CA PRO A 170 0.55 -18.12 -13.92
C PRO A 170 0.92 -19.31 -13.04
N THR A 171 0.32 -20.46 -13.30
CA THR A 171 0.79 -21.72 -12.71
C THR A 171 2.27 -21.79 -13.10
N PRO A 172 3.21 -21.96 -12.14
CA PRO A 172 4.58 -22.25 -12.52
C PRO A 172 4.52 -23.48 -13.42
N ALA A 173 4.93 -23.34 -14.68
CA ALA A 173 5.24 -24.51 -15.48
C ALA A 173 6.28 -25.28 -14.67
N VAL A 174 5.93 -26.50 -14.27
CA VAL A 174 6.80 -27.38 -13.51
C VAL A 174 7.96 -27.75 -14.43
N THR A 175 8.99 -26.91 -14.47
CA THR A 175 10.28 -27.30 -15.01
C THR A 175 10.89 -28.28 -14.01
N PRO A 176 11.22 -29.53 -14.39
CA PRO A 176 11.82 -30.49 -13.48
C PRO A 176 13.08 -29.90 -12.83
N ALA A 177 13.14 -29.98 -11.51
CA ALA A 177 14.26 -29.52 -10.71
C ALA A 177 15.58 -30.12 -11.23
N ALA A 178 16.50 -29.25 -11.65
CA ALA A 178 17.88 -29.65 -11.82
C ALA A 178 18.47 -29.99 -10.43
N THR A 179 19.05 -31.17 -10.35
CA THR A 179 19.78 -31.75 -9.21
C THR A 179 20.73 -30.73 -8.56
N PRO A 180 20.81 -30.64 -7.22
CA PRO A 180 21.71 -29.71 -6.57
C PRO A 180 23.15 -30.18 -6.74
N SER A 181 23.97 -29.35 -7.40
CA SER A 181 25.43 -29.47 -7.34
C SER A 181 25.92 -28.67 -6.13
N VAL A 182 26.49 -29.39 -5.16
CA VAL A 182 27.07 -28.84 -3.95
C VAL A 182 28.42 -28.22 -4.30
N SER A 183 28.64 -26.93 -4.06
CA SER A 183 29.99 -26.43 -3.76
C SER A 183 30.01 -25.05 -3.11
N ALA A 184 30.84 -24.97 -2.06
CA ALA A 184 31.39 -23.82 -1.35
C ALA A 184 30.52 -23.03 -0.36
N THR A 185 30.78 -23.34 0.91
CA THR A 185 30.74 -22.53 2.14
C THR A 185 30.73 -20.99 1.95
N PRO A 186 29.82 -20.25 2.61
CA PRO A 186 29.97 -18.80 2.73
C PRO A 186 30.92 -18.44 3.87
N THR A 187 32.01 -17.76 3.52
CA THR A 187 32.84 -16.98 4.44
C THR A 187 31.98 -15.88 5.11
N PRO A 188 32.11 -15.61 6.43
CA PRO A 188 31.35 -14.54 7.07
C PRO A 188 31.85 -13.17 6.55
N ALA A 189 30.97 -12.45 5.84
CA ALA A 189 31.20 -11.05 5.50
C ALA A 189 31.11 -10.18 6.77
N PRO A 190 31.99 -9.18 6.95
CA PRO A 190 31.98 -8.35 8.15
C PRO A 190 30.74 -7.46 8.17
N SER A 191 30.13 -7.38 9.35
CA SER A 191 29.15 -6.35 9.72
C SER A 191 29.69 -4.95 9.40
N PRO A 192 28.97 -4.08 8.66
CA PRO A 192 29.39 -2.69 8.55
C PRO A 192 29.11 -2.00 9.89
N SER A 193 30.16 -1.89 10.69
CA SER A 193 30.21 -1.02 11.85
C SER A 193 30.07 0.43 11.38
N VAL A 194 29.11 1.12 11.98
CA VAL A 194 28.79 2.53 11.78
C VAL A 194 30.01 3.39 12.13
N SER A 195 30.42 4.29 11.23
CA SER A 195 31.26 5.43 11.61
C SER A 195 30.92 6.64 10.73
N SER A 196 30.54 7.70 11.43
CA SER A 196 30.12 9.04 10.99
C SER A 196 31.22 9.86 10.31
N THR A 197 30.87 10.72 9.34
CA THR A 197 30.95 12.22 9.29
C THR A 197 30.55 12.68 7.84
N PRO A 198 30.30 13.96 7.47
CA PRO A 198 28.98 14.47 7.09
C PRO A 198 28.95 15.09 5.66
N GLU A 199 28.29 14.45 4.69
CA GLU A 199 27.84 15.15 3.45
C GLU A 199 26.83 14.33 2.62
N ALA A 200 26.69 13.04 2.87
CA ALA A 200 25.60 12.24 2.33
C ALA A 200 24.40 12.29 3.30
N GLY A 201 23.24 12.73 2.81
CA GLY A 201 22.01 12.78 3.61
C GLY A 201 21.61 11.44 4.25
N ILE A 202 20.54 11.43 5.03
CA ILE A 202 20.03 10.21 5.65
C ILE A 202 19.36 9.35 4.58
N THR A 203 19.75 8.08 4.45
CA THR A 203 19.19 7.18 3.42
C THR A 203 17.80 6.66 3.81
N ARG A 204 16.96 6.29 2.82
CA ARG A 204 15.67 5.64 3.09
C ARG A 204 15.81 4.37 3.94
N ALA A 205 16.83 3.55 3.68
CA ALA A 205 17.09 2.32 4.44
C ALA A 205 17.36 2.61 5.93
N GLN A 206 18.09 3.70 6.25
CA GLN A 206 18.30 4.11 7.64
C GLN A 206 17.00 4.58 8.30
N VAL A 207 16.11 5.23 7.54
CA VAL A 207 14.78 5.58 8.05
C VAL A 207 13.94 4.32 8.29
N GLU A 208 13.89 3.39 7.34
CA GLU A 208 13.14 2.13 7.44
C GLU A 208 13.52 1.28 8.66
N MET A 209 14.79 1.34 9.09
CA MET A 209 15.26 0.70 10.33
C MET A 209 14.71 1.34 11.62
N ARG A 210 14.15 2.55 11.53
CA ARG A 210 13.62 3.35 12.65
C ARG A 210 12.09 3.38 12.56
N ASN A 211 11.50 2.19 12.63
CA ASN A 211 10.08 1.92 12.38
C ASN A 211 9.25 1.55 13.63
N SER A 212 9.72 1.87 14.83
CA SER A 212 9.07 1.45 16.09
C SER A 212 8.79 2.61 17.03
N LYS A 213 7.92 2.40 18.04
CA LYS A 213 7.62 3.44 19.04
C LYS A 213 8.87 4.00 19.73
N ASN A 214 9.89 3.17 19.92
CA ASN A 214 11.12 3.55 20.65
C ASN A 214 12.23 4.07 19.73
N ALA A 215 12.02 4.01 18.42
CA ALA A 215 12.92 4.51 17.40
C ALA A 215 12.09 4.78 16.15
N CYS A 216 11.46 5.95 16.09
CA CYS A 216 10.52 6.34 15.05
C CYS A 216 11.07 7.52 14.26
N TRP A 217 11.57 7.25 13.06
CA TRP A 217 11.90 8.31 12.11
C TRP A 217 10.86 8.35 11.00
N SER A 218 10.62 9.51 10.41
CA SER A 218 9.76 9.62 9.22
C SER A 218 10.37 10.61 8.24
N ILE A 219 10.20 10.34 6.95
CA ILE A 219 10.49 11.29 5.88
C ILE A 219 9.24 12.17 5.72
N ILE A 220 9.42 13.48 5.65
CA ILE A 220 8.38 14.45 5.30
C ILE A 220 9.03 15.49 4.39
N ASP A 221 8.55 15.64 3.15
CA ASP A 221 9.08 16.60 2.18
C ASP A 221 10.60 16.52 2.01
N GLU A 222 11.10 15.31 1.71
CA GLU A 222 12.52 14.99 1.50
C GLU A 222 13.44 15.28 2.71
N LYS A 223 12.87 15.47 3.89
CA LYS A 223 13.61 15.65 5.16
C LYS A 223 13.27 14.54 6.13
N VAL A 224 14.23 14.14 6.94
CA VAL A 224 14.07 13.07 7.94
C VAL A 224 13.92 13.66 9.33
N TYR A 225 12.93 13.18 10.07
CA TYR A 225 12.57 13.66 11.40
C TYR A 225 12.58 12.51 12.41
N ASP A 226 13.12 12.74 13.61
CA ASP A 226 13.01 11.82 14.74
C ASP A 226 11.75 12.13 15.56
N LEU A 227 10.68 11.39 15.31
CA LEU A 227 9.38 11.58 15.96
C LEU A 227 9.23 10.75 17.24
N THR A 228 10.26 10.03 17.67
CA THR A 228 10.19 9.07 18.80
C THR A 228 9.57 9.69 20.05
N ARG A 229 10.01 10.91 20.42
CA ARG A 229 9.53 11.61 21.62
C ARG A 229 8.20 12.34 21.40
N TRP A 230 7.75 12.46 20.15
CA TRP A 230 6.53 13.18 19.80
C TRP A 230 5.29 12.28 19.81
N ILE A 231 5.45 10.97 19.67
CA ILE A 231 4.35 9.99 19.53
C ILE A 231 3.25 10.22 20.57
N ASP A 232 3.59 10.18 21.86
CA ASP A 232 2.60 10.25 22.93
C ASP A 232 2.04 11.67 23.17
N SER A 233 2.69 12.69 22.61
CA SER A 233 2.27 14.10 22.71
C SER A 233 1.54 14.61 21.47
N HIS A 234 1.42 13.76 20.43
CA HIS A 234 0.77 14.16 19.19
C HIS A 234 -0.74 14.40 19.42
N PRO A 235 -1.26 15.62 19.14
CA PRO A 235 -2.67 15.94 19.41
C PRO A 235 -3.68 15.09 18.65
N GLY A 236 -3.31 14.58 17.47
CA GLY A 236 -4.14 13.64 16.71
C GLY A 236 -4.16 12.23 17.30
N GLY A 237 -3.31 11.94 18.28
CA GLY A 237 -3.14 10.63 18.89
C GLY A 237 -1.88 9.89 18.40
N PRO A 238 -1.34 8.97 19.20
CA PRO A 238 -0.05 8.30 18.94
C PRO A 238 -0.10 7.37 17.73
N SER A 239 -1.26 6.79 17.42
CA SER A 239 -1.43 5.85 16.29
C SER A 239 -1.08 6.47 14.94
N TYR A 240 -1.31 7.77 14.74
CA TYR A 240 -0.98 8.45 13.48
C TYR A 240 0.52 8.69 13.29
N ILE A 241 1.28 8.90 14.38
CA ILE A 241 2.74 8.98 14.29
C ILE A 241 3.33 7.58 14.13
N GLN A 242 2.82 6.60 14.88
CA GLN A 242 3.18 5.19 14.72
C GLN A 242 2.94 4.71 13.29
N PHE A 243 1.92 5.25 12.62
CA PHE A 243 1.60 4.90 11.24
C PHE A 243 2.73 5.23 10.25
N ILE A 244 3.47 6.33 10.48
CA ILE A 244 4.53 6.83 9.60
C ILE A 244 5.95 6.48 10.07
N CYS A 245 6.12 5.77 11.18
CA CYS A 245 7.44 5.36 11.64
C CYS A 245 8.13 4.47 10.60
N GLY A 246 9.37 4.83 10.27
CA GLY A 246 10.22 4.19 9.29
C GLY A 246 9.80 4.41 7.83
N LYS A 247 8.96 5.40 7.54
CA LYS A 247 8.35 5.57 6.22
C LYS A 247 8.50 6.98 5.67
N ASP A 248 8.16 7.13 4.40
CA ASP A 248 7.78 8.42 3.86
C ASP A 248 6.36 8.78 4.27
N GLY A 249 6.27 9.59 5.31
CA GLY A 249 5.02 10.10 5.87
C GLY A 249 4.53 11.37 5.20
N THR A 250 5.16 11.85 4.11
CA THR A 250 4.83 13.15 3.49
C THR A 250 3.34 13.28 3.20
N ASN A 251 2.73 12.27 2.56
CA ASN A 251 1.32 12.30 2.22
C ASN A 251 0.44 12.25 3.47
N SER A 252 0.79 11.42 4.46
CA SER A 252 0.07 11.34 5.74
C SER A 252 0.13 12.66 6.53
N PHE A 253 1.30 13.30 6.55
CA PHE A 253 1.48 14.59 7.21
C PHE A 253 0.70 15.69 6.51
N LYS A 254 0.86 15.83 5.19
CA LYS A 254 0.11 16.80 4.38
C LYS A 254 -1.40 16.56 4.49
N ALA A 255 -1.85 15.31 4.52
CA ALA A 255 -3.27 15.01 4.63
C ALA A 255 -3.93 15.65 5.86
N GLN A 256 -3.24 15.64 7.00
CA GLN A 256 -3.80 16.12 8.26
C GLN A 256 -3.42 17.57 8.58
N HIS A 257 -2.33 18.08 8.00
CA HIS A 257 -1.71 19.33 8.43
C HIS A 257 -1.45 20.35 7.30
N SER A 258 -1.87 20.08 6.06
CA SER A 258 -1.71 21.04 4.96
C SER A 258 -2.26 22.41 5.32
N GLY A 259 -1.48 23.45 5.03
CA GLY A 259 -1.87 24.85 5.24
C GLY A 259 -1.89 25.32 6.70
N ARG A 260 -1.44 24.49 7.66
CA ARG A 260 -1.38 24.87 9.08
C ARG A 260 0.07 25.23 9.46
N PRO A 261 0.34 26.43 9.99
CA PRO A 261 1.72 26.83 10.34
C PRO A 261 2.27 26.07 11.55
N ASN A 262 1.42 25.80 12.55
CA ASN A 262 1.88 25.21 13.83
C ASN A 262 2.46 23.79 13.70
N PRO A 263 1.84 22.85 12.96
CA PRO A 263 2.42 21.51 12.78
C PRO A 263 3.76 21.53 12.02
N THR A 264 3.89 22.39 11.00
CA THR A 264 5.13 22.54 10.23
C THR A 264 6.24 23.14 11.07
N ALA A 265 5.94 24.15 11.88
CA ALA A 265 6.89 24.71 12.83
C ALA A 265 7.32 23.67 13.88
N ARG A 266 6.38 22.88 14.39
CA ARG A 266 6.66 21.83 15.37
C ARG A 266 7.56 20.72 14.84
N LEU A 267 7.46 20.38 13.54
CA LEU A 267 8.37 19.41 12.91
C LEU A 267 9.84 19.85 12.94
N ALA A 268 10.12 21.16 12.90
CA ALA A 268 11.49 21.65 12.91
C ALA A 268 12.28 21.21 14.16
N ASP A 269 11.60 21.07 15.30
CA ASP A 269 12.18 20.58 16.57
C ASP A 269 12.73 19.15 16.48
N PHE A 270 12.30 18.37 15.47
CA PHE A 270 12.60 16.95 15.31
C PHE A 270 13.47 16.66 14.08
N LEU A 271 13.89 17.68 13.34
CA LEU A 271 14.63 17.51 12.09
C LEU A 271 16.02 16.91 12.33
N LEU A 272 16.32 15.81 11.64
CA LEU A 272 17.65 15.20 11.62
C LEU A 272 18.48 15.68 10.43
N GLY A 273 17.85 15.96 9.29
CA GLY A 273 18.54 16.41 8.09
C GLY A 273 17.81 16.04 6.80
N PRO A 274 18.43 16.29 5.63
CA PRO A 274 17.87 15.92 4.34
C PRO A 274 17.94 14.40 4.10
N LEU A 275 17.00 13.90 3.30
CA LEU A 275 17.07 12.57 2.73
C LEU A 275 18.16 12.53 1.65
N ALA A 276 19.00 11.49 1.65
CA ALA A 276 19.93 11.23 0.55
C ALA A 276 19.15 10.92 -0.74
N ARG A 277 19.60 11.53 -1.85
CA ARG A 277 19.05 11.31 -3.19
C ARG A 277 19.61 10.04 -3.81
#